data_AF-R8B916-F1
#
_entry.id   AF-R8B916-F1
#
_cell.length_a   1.000
_cell.length_b   1.000
_cell.length_c   1.000
_cell.angle_alpha   90.00
_cell.angle_beta   90.00
_cell.angle_gamma   90.00
#
_symmetry.space_group_name_H-M   'P 1'
#
loop_
_entity.id
_entity.type
_entity.pdbx_description
1 polymer ?
#
loop_
_entity_poly.entity_id
_entity_poly.type
_entity_poly.pdbx_seq_one_letter_code
_entity_poly.pdbx_strand_id
1 'polypeptide(L)'
;MLVERGVNLVSHYGATEMGQLMTSLRDPEKDKAWNYVRPLAKVKPYLLFDEISTGTFELVVLDGLPTKTIANSDDPPKSYRTRDTFVKHPYITDAWKYLGRLDDRITLFNGEKVLPVPYEHHIRKHDMVHDCLVFGVGRAFPGLLLFPSVHATNKTSEEILDIVWPTIQEANEKAEKFGHVSREMVKILPLGTEHPRTDKGTIIRAASYEHFKDVIEDVYRQFETVKNASRLALDVPELQEYLFKLLSERIGVKGLDLQKDFFVAGMDSLQAIIARASLVRELDLGKQELGHQVVFEYPSVSQLAEYLFSLRMGSVRQEKSEEEVMEELVDKYTMNFGSFKRGTKIPDGEVVARRVPLVLTS
;
A
#
# COMPACT_ATOMS: atom_id res chain seq x y z
N MET A 1 -13.75 -17.53 24.84
CA MET A 1 -14.13 -16.10 24.69
C MET A 1 -15.02 -15.67 25.88
N LEU A 2 -14.98 -14.42 26.38
CA LEU A 2 -15.74 -14.00 27.58
C LEU A 2 -17.25 -14.26 27.47
N VAL A 3 -17.82 -14.05 26.29
CA VAL A 3 -19.26 -14.25 26.01
C VAL A 3 -19.69 -15.72 26.07
N GLU A 4 -18.78 -16.66 25.81
CA GLU A 4 -19.03 -18.10 26.00
C GLU A 4 -19.06 -18.48 27.48
N ARG A 5 -18.45 -17.67 28.34
CA ARG A 5 -18.43 -17.85 29.80
C ARG A 5 -19.54 -17.07 30.51
N GLY A 6 -20.58 -16.65 29.77
CA GLY A 6 -21.75 -15.96 30.32
C GLY A 6 -21.60 -14.46 30.54
N VAL A 7 -20.48 -13.85 30.13
CA VAL A 7 -20.32 -12.38 30.24
C VAL A 7 -21.12 -11.68 29.15
N ASN A 8 -22.08 -10.84 29.54
CA ASN A 8 -22.86 -10.05 28.61
C ASN A 8 -22.11 -8.78 28.17
N LEU A 9 -21.33 -8.90 27.09
CA LEU A 9 -20.68 -7.74 26.46
C LEU A 9 -21.67 -6.99 25.57
N VAL A 10 -21.78 -5.67 25.79
CA VAL A 10 -22.62 -4.75 25.01
C VAL A 10 -21.77 -3.58 24.54
N SER A 11 -21.88 -3.26 23.26
CA SER A 11 -21.23 -2.14 22.60
C SER A 11 -22.29 -1.19 22.06
N HIS A 12 -21.95 0.10 22.05
CA HIS A 12 -22.75 1.14 21.45
C HIS A 12 -21.98 1.74 20.28
N TYR A 13 -22.69 2.03 19.19
CA TYR A 13 -22.12 2.73 18.04
C TYR A 13 -22.94 3.99 17.76
N GLY A 14 -22.24 5.08 17.50
CA GLY A 14 -22.78 6.40 17.21
C GLY A 14 -21.67 7.43 17.13
N ALA A 15 -22.03 8.63 16.70
CA ALA A 15 -21.14 9.78 16.59
C ALA A 15 -21.81 11.02 17.18
N THR A 16 -21.03 12.03 17.54
CA THR A 16 -21.52 13.26 18.17
C THR A 16 -22.58 13.96 17.32
N GLU A 17 -22.42 13.90 16.01
CA GLU A 17 -23.23 14.53 14.97
C GLU A 17 -24.64 13.93 14.84
N MET A 18 -24.84 12.70 15.32
CA MET A 18 -26.03 11.87 15.04
C MET A 18 -26.58 11.14 16.28
N GLY A 19 -25.87 11.20 17.41
CA GLY A 19 -26.18 10.43 18.60
C GLY A 19 -25.89 8.94 18.47
N GLN A 20 -26.44 8.14 19.39
CA GLN A 20 -26.32 6.69 19.35
C GLN A 20 -27.24 6.10 18.26
N LEU A 21 -26.67 5.31 17.36
CA LEU A 21 -27.41 4.71 16.24
C LEU A 21 -27.68 3.22 16.44
N MET A 22 -26.71 2.51 17.02
CA MET A 22 -26.75 1.05 17.11
C MET A 22 -26.25 0.54 18.45
N THR A 23 -26.57 -0.72 18.74
CA THR A 23 -26.09 -1.42 19.93
C THR A 23 -25.92 -2.92 19.66
N SER A 24 -24.97 -3.58 20.33
CA SER A 24 -24.88 -5.04 20.32
C SER A 24 -25.69 -5.70 21.46
N LEU A 25 -26.60 -4.94 22.09
CA LEU A 25 -27.59 -5.49 23.00
C LEU A 25 -28.41 -6.56 22.29
N ARG A 26 -28.47 -7.71 22.92
CA ARG A 26 -29.07 -8.95 22.40
C ARG A 26 -29.42 -9.85 23.58
N ASP A 27 -30.17 -10.91 23.32
CA ASP A 27 -30.35 -12.01 24.27
C ASP A 27 -29.02 -12.79 24.38
N PRO A 28 -28.27 -12.66 25.49
CA PRO A 28 -26.93 -13.25 25.59
C PRO A 28 -26.97 -14.79 25.61
N GLU A 29 -28.11 -15.41 25.87
CA GLU A 29 -28.27 -16.87 25.85
C GLU A 29 -28.37 -17.39 24.42
N LYS A 30 -29.12 -16.68 23.56
CA LYS A 30 -29.41 -17.11 22.18
C LYS A 30 -28.45 -16.56 21.14
N ASP A 31 -27.83 -15.41 21.42
CA ASP A 31 -27.01 -14.68 20.47
C ASP A 31 -25.64 -14.37 21.08
N LYS A 32 -24.60 -15.00 20.53
CA LYS A 32 -23.20 -14.80 20.95
C LYS A 32 -22.47 -13.78 20.09
N ALA A 33 -23.12 -13.15 19.11
CA ALA A 33 -22.54 -12.19 18.17
C ALA A 33 -22.38 -10.79 18.79
N TRP A 34 -21.53 -10.71 19.83
CA TRP A 34 -21.29 -9.49 20.62
C TRP A 34 -20.61 -8.36 19.84
N ASN A 35 -19.82 -8.72 18.83
CA ASN A 35 -19.11 -7.81 17.95
C ASN A 35 -19.94 -7.36 16.75
N TYR A 36 -21.24 -7.68 16.73
CA TYR A 36 -22.20 -7.18 15.74
C TYR A 36 -23.20 -6.25 16.42
N VAL A 37 -23.30 -5.02 15.92
CA VAL A 37 -24.27 -4.03 16.36
C VAL A 37 -25.53 -4.09 15.49
N ARG A 38 -26.67 -3.73 16.09
CA ARG A 38 -28.00 -3.68 15.46
C ARG A 38 -28.55 -2.26 15.52
N PRO A 39 -29.19 -1.76 14.45
CA PRO A 39 -29.93 -0.50 14.47
C PRO A 39 -30.95 -0.44 15.59
N LEU A 40 -30.99 0.68 16.31
CA LEU A 40 -32.09 0.95 17.23
C LEU A 40 -33.40 1.09 16.43
N ALA A 41 -34.51 0.55 16.95
CA ALA A 41 -35.76 0.47 16.20
C ALA A 41 -36.25 1.82 15.65
N LYS A 42 -36.09 2.91 16.41
CA LYS A 42 -36.46 4.27 16.00
C LYS A 42 -35.49 4.90 15.00
N VAL A 43 -34.25 4.41 14.95
CA VAL A 43 -33.17 4.93 14.10
C VAL A 43 -33.11 4.16 12.77
N LYS A 44 -33.44 2.86 12.77
CA LYS A 44 -33.36 1.96 11.61
C LYS A 44 -33.93 2.53 10.30
N PRO A 45 -35.10 3.21 10.27
CA PRO A 45 -35.63 3.78 9.03
C PRO A 45 -34.73 4.85 8.39
N TYR A 46 -33.81 5.42 9.15
CA TYR A 46 -32.90 6.48 8.73
C TYR A 46 -31.48 5.97 8.46
N LEU A 47 -31.23 4.67 8.52
CA LEU A 47 -29.91 4.10 8.24
C LEU A 47 -29.94 3.40 6.88
N LEU A 48 -29.03 3.81 6.01
CA LEU A 48 -28.72 3.14 4.76
C LEU A 48 -27.32 2.52 4.88
N PHE A 49 -27.22 1.22 4.62
CA PHE A 49 -25.94 0.55 4.47
C PHE A 49 -25.66 0.44 2.97
N ASP A 50 -24.88 1.38 2.46
CA ASP A 50 -24.58 1.54 1.04
C ASP A 50 -23.40 0.66 0.65
N GLU A 51 -23.56 -0.24 -0.32
CA GLU A 51 -22.51 -1.19 -0.70
C GLU A 51 -21.46 -0.51 -1.58
N ILE A 52 -20.29 -0.26 -1.00
CA ILE A 52 -19.18 0.47 -1.66
C ILE A 52 -18.17 -0.47 -2.32
N SER A 53 -18.15 -1.72 -1.90
CA SER A 53 -17.39 -2.82 -2.51
C SER A 53 -18.00 -4.14 -2.07
N THR A 54 -17.81 -5.22 -2.82
CA THR A 54 -18.40 -6.53 -2.55
C THR A 54 -18.35 -6.92 -1.06
N GLY A 55 -19.53 -7.00 -0.42
CA GLY A 55 -19.67 -7.41 0.98
C GLY A 55 -19.26 -6.37 2.03
N THR A 56 -18.88 -5.15 1.62
CA THR A 56 -18.51 -4.03 2.51
C THR A 56 -19.44 -2.84 2.28
N PHE A 57 -20.02 -2.36 3.37
CA PHE A 57 -21.06 -1.35 3.35
C PHE A 57 -20.62 -0.11 4.12
N GLU A 58 -20.78 1.08 3.55
CA GLU A 58 -20.69 2.33 4.28
C GLU A 58 -22.02 2.64 4.97
N LEU A 59 -21.96 3.08 6.23
CA LEU A 59 -23.15 3.60 6.90
C LEU A 59 -23.43 5.04 6.49
N VAL A 60 -24.66 5.25 6.00
CA VAL A 60 -25.19 6.56 5.63
C VAL A 60 -26.41 6.85 6.49
N VAL A 61 -26.40 8.00 7.14
CA VAL A 61 -27.55 8.49 7.93
C VAL A 61 -28.40 9.39 7.04
N LEU A 62 -29.62 8.94 6.76
CA LEU A 62 -30.58 9.61 5.89
C LEU A 62 -31.17 10.87 6.54
N ASP A 63 -31.95 11.61 5.75
CA ASP A 63 -32.66 12.77 6.27
C ASP A 63 -33.82 12.43 7.21
N GLY A 64 -34.11 13.34 8.15
CA GLY A 64 -35.20 13.21 9.09
C GLY A 64 -34.90 12.50 10.42
N LEU A 65 -33.67 12.01 10.65
CA LEU A 65 -33.26 11.54 11.99
C LEU A 65 -33.18 12.75 12.96
N PRO A 66 -33.98 12.81 14.04
CA PRO A 66 -34.04 14.00 14.90
C PRO A 66 -32.72 14.36 15.59
N THR A 67 -31.84 13.39 15.79
CA THR A 67 -30.53 13.58 16.43
C THR A 67 -29.43 13.94 15.44
N LYS A 68 -29.68 13.89 14.12
CA LYS A 68 -28.71 14.27 13.09
C LYS A 68 -28.65 15.80 12.99
N THR A 69 -27.49 16.35 13.30
CA THR A 69 -27.27 17.81 13.37
C THR A 69 -26.63 18.39 12.12
N ILE A 70 -25.93 17.58 11.33
CA ILE A 70 -25.22 18.02 10.12
C ILE A 70 -25.43 17.03 8.97
N ALA A 71 -25.29 17.52 7.74
CA ALA A 71 -25.26 16.76 6.50
C ALA A 71 -23.94 17.03 5.76
N ASN A 72 -23.39 16.02 5.09
CA ASN A 72 -22.14 16.13 4.32
C ASN A 72 -22.23 15.53 2.91
N SER A 73 -23.43 15.11 2.51
CA SER A 73 -23.71 14.50 1.21
C SER A 73 -25.14 14.83 0.78
N ASP A 74 -25.34 14.92 -0.53
CA ASP A 74 -26.67 14.99 -1.16
C ASP A 74 -26.99 13.74 -1.98
N ASP A 75 -26.20 12.67 -1.81
CA ASP A 75 -26.46 11.35 -2.35
C ASP A 75 -26.42 10.28 -1.23
N PRO A 76 -27.60 9.92 -0.65
CA PRO A 76 -28.93 10.50 -0.87
C PRO A 76 -29.09 11.94 -0.33
N PRO A 77 -30.16 12.69 -0.69
CA PRO A 77 -30.31 14.11 -0.33
C PRO A 77 -30.21 14.40 1.17
N LYS A 78 -29.48 15.46 1.54
CA LYS A 78 -29.24 15.89 2.92
C LYS A 78 -28.75 14.78 3.84
N SER A 79 -28.09 13.76 3.31
CA SER A 79 -27.58 12.65 4.11
C SER A 79 -26.25 12.98 4.78
N TYR A 80 -25.87 12.13 5.72
CA TYR A 80 -24.55 12.15 6.33
C TYR A 80 -23.86 10.80 6.10
N ARG A 81 -22.83 10.81 5.26
CA ARG A 81 -21.94 9.68 5.03
C ARG A 81 -20.91 9.64 6.15
N THR A 82 -21.00 8.63 7.02
CA THR A 82 -20.17 8.56 8.23
C THR A 82 -18.72 8.23 7.93
N ARG A 83 -18.45 7.70 6.72
CA ARG A 83 -17.20 7.05 6.34
C ARG A 83 -16.92 5.78 7.13
N ASP A 84 -17.81 5.33 8.00
CA ASP A 84 -17.67 4.07 8.73
C ASP A 84 -18.16 2.90 7.89
N THR A 85 -17.37 1.83 7.85
CA THR A 85 -17.62 0.63 7.05
C THR A 85 -17.99 -0.56 7.91
N PHE A 86 -18.85 -1.42 7.36
CA PHE A 86 -19.45 -2.55 8.03
C PHE A 86 -19.51 -3.77 7.12
N VAL A 87 -19.47 -4.95 7.75
CA VAL A 87 -19.76 -6.23 7.12
C VAL A 87 -21.04 -6.80 7.71
N LYS A 88 -21.94 -7.28 6.85
CA LYS A 88 -23.20 -7.89 7.27
C LYS A 88 -22.95 -9.27 7.89
N HIS A 89 -23.66 -9.59 8.97
CA HIS A 89 -23.65 -10.95 9.51
C HIS A 89 -24.26 -11.92 8.50
N PRO A 90 -23.64 -13.09 8.24
CA PRO A 90 -24.14 -14.04 7.23
C PRO A 90 -25.55 -14.57 7.52
N TYR A 91 -25.90 -14.73 8.80
CA TYR A 91 -27.16 -15.38 9.21
C TYR A 91 -28.09 -14.55 10.12
N ILE A 92 -27.64 -13.42 10.67
CA ILE A 92 -28.41 -12.65 11.65
C ILE A 92 -28.86 -11.37 10.96
N THR A 93 -30.17 -11.19 10.89
CA THR A 93 -30.78 -10.01 10.26
C THR A 93 -30.38 -8.73 11.01
N ASP A 94 -30.06 -7.68 10.26
CA ASP A 94 -29.66 -6.36 10.75
C ASP A 94 -28.46 -6.35 11.72
N ALA A 95 -27.63 -7.38 11.70
CA ALA A 95 -26.41 -7.45 12.48
C ALA A 95 -25.21 -7.04 11.64
N TRP A 96 -24.48 -6.03 12.10
CA TRP A 96 -23.39 -5.39 11.36
C TRP A 96 -22.12 -5.37 12.20
N LYS A 97 -21.02 -5.86 11.62
CA LYS A 97 -19.70 -5.82 12.26
C LYS A 97 -18.93 -4.63 11.71
N TYR A 98 -18.52 -3.74 12.61
CA TYR A 98 -17.67 -2.60 12.26
C TYR A 98 -16.32 -3.07 11.71
N LEU A 99 -15.91 -2.53 10.57
CA LEU A 99 -14.66 -2.85 9.88
C LEU A 99 -13.60 -1.76 10.11
N GLY A 100 -14.01 -0.49 10.08
CA GLY A 100 -13.11 0.67 10.17
C GLY A 100 -13.69 1.87 9.41
N ARG A 101 -12.89 2.93 9.24
CA ARG A 101 -13.28 4.06 8.40
C ARG A 101 -12.67 4.00 7.00
N LEU A 102 -13.37 4.58 6.02
CA LEU A 102 -12.92 4.74 4.64
C LEU A 102 -11.71 5.64 4.51
N ASP A 103 -11.62 6.69 5.33
CA ASP A 103 -10.52 7.64 5.34
C ASP A 103 -9.29 7.14 6.11
N ASP A 104 -9.43 6.05 6.89
CA ASP A 104 -8.30 5.36 7.50
C ASP A 104 -7.50 4.49 6.51
N ARG A 105 -7.89 4.42 5.24
CA ARG A 105 -7.19 3.62 4.22
C ARG A 105 -5.84 4.25 3.88
N ILE A 106 -4.79 3.43 3.93
CA ILE A 106 -3.46 3.83 3.50
C ILE A 106 -3.39 3.61 2.00
N THR A 107 -3.32 4.72 1.25
CA THR A 107 -3.08 4.67 -0.18
C THR A 107 -1.57 4.63 -0.39
N LEU A 108 -1.07 3.47 -0.82
CA LEU A 108 0.32 3.32 -1.23
C LEU A 108 0.57 4.15 -2.49
N PHE A 109 1.84 4.32 -2.86
CA PHE A 109 2.19 5.12 -4.04
C PHE A 109 1.57 4.55 -5.34
N ASN A 110 1.22 3.26 -5.38
CA ASN A 110 0.54 2.59 -6.52
C ASN A 110 -0.96 2.76 -6.58
N GLY A 111 -1.52 3.58 -5.70
CA GLY A 111 -2.96 3.74 -5.59
C GLY A 111 -3.66 2.56 -4.92
N GLU A 112 -2.93 1.49 -4.58
CA GLU A 112 -3.48 0.39 -3.80
C GLU A 112 -3.85 0.88 -2.40
N LYS A 113 -5.01 0.43 -1.93
CA LYS A 113 -5.60 0.93 -0.69
C LYS A 113 -5.60 -0.15 0.38
N VAL A 114 -4.59 -0.10 1.23
CA VAL A 114 -4.44 -0.97 2.40
C VAL A 114 -5.44 -0.56 3.48
N LEU A 115 -6.09 -1.56 4.10
CA LEU A 115 -6.98 -1.38 5.26
C LEU A 115 -6.18 -1.69 6.54
N PRO A 116 -5.67 -0.66 7.26
CA PRO A 116 -4.78 -0.89 8.38
C PRO A 116 -5.53 -1.37 9.64
N VAL A 117 -6.78 -0.95 9.84
CA VAL A 117 -7.50 -1.17 11.10
C VAL A 117 -7.68 -2.65 11.45
N PRO A 118 -8.12 -3.54 10.53
CA PRO A 118 -8.19 -4.97 10.83
C PRO A 118 -6.82 -5.59 11.13
N TYR A 119 -5.79 -5.14 10.42
CA TYR A 119 -4.40 -5.58 10.58
C TYR A 119 -3.86 -5.21 11.98
N GLU A 120 -3.97 -3.94 12.35
CA GLU A 120 -3.58 -3.41 13.66
C GLU A 120 -4.38 -4.05 14.78
N HIS A 121 -5.69 -4.25 14.60
CA HIS A 121 -6.52 -4.88 15.63
C HIS A 121 -6.18 -6.36 15.86
N HIS A 122 -5.69 -7.08 14.84
CA HIS A 122 -5.18 -8.45 15.05
C HIS A 122 -3.92 -8.43 15.90
N ILE A 123 -2.96 -7.57 15.57
CA ILE A 123 -1.66 -7.47 16.27
C ILE A 123 -1.82 -7.00 17.72
N ARG A 124 -2.70 -6.02 17.98
CA ARG A 124 -2.96 -5.49 19.33
C ARG A 124 -3.56 -6.50 20.32
N LYS A 125 -4.00 -7.68 19.86
CA LYS A 125 -4.44 -8.75 20.76
C LYS A 125 -3.28 -9.47 21.42
N HIS A 126 -2.05 -9.27 20.94
CA HIS A 126 -0.88 -9.90 21.52
C HIS A 126 -0.47 -9.17 22.81
N ASP A 127 -0.24 -9.92 23.88
CA ASP A 127 0.11 -9.41 25.21
C ASP A 127 1.35 -8.49 25.25
N MET A 128 2.25 -8.57 24.26
CA MET A 128 3.47 -7.74 24.16
C MET A 128 3.23 -6.39 23.49
N VAL A 129 2.03 -6.17 22.93
CA VAL A 129 1.68 -4.99 22.13
C VAL A 129 0.66 -4.16 22.90
N HIS A 130 1.02 -2.93 23.21
CA HIS A 130 0.07 -1.95 23.76
C HIS A 130 -0.74 -1.30 22.63
N ASP A 131 -0.07 -0.90 21.54
CA ASP A 131 -0.71 -0.33 20.36
C ASP A 131 0.14 -0.60 19.12
N CYS A 132 -0.40 -0.38 17.93
CA CYS A 132 0.39 -0.38 16.70
C CYS A 132 -0.24 0.50 15.62
N LEU A 133 0.61 1.01 14.73
CA LEU A 133 0.23 1.91 13.66
C LEU A 133 0.88 1.47 12.35
N VAL A 134 0.06 1.07 11.39
CA VAL A 134 0.52 0.85 10.02
C VAL A 134 0.73 2.20 9.35
N PHE A 135 1.84 2.34 8.63
CA PHE A 135 2.20 3.51 7.84
C PHE A 135 2.52 3.12 6.40
N GLY A 136 2.75 4.13 5.55
CA GLY A 136 3.12 3.94 4.15
C GLY A 136 2.28 4.71 3.14
N VAL A 137 1.60 5.77 3.58
CA VAL A 137 0.87 6.68 2.68
C VAL A 137 1.83 7.27 1.67
N GLY A 138 1.55 7.09 0.37
CA GLY A 138 2.41 7.56 -0.72
C GLY A 138 3.77 6.86 -0.80
N ARG A 139 3.93 5.68 -0.18
CA ARG A 139 5.16 4.89 -0.20
C ARG A 139 4.95 3.57 -0.95
N ALA A 140 6.04 2.96 -1.41
CA ALA A 140 6.01 1.72 -2.19
C ALA A 140 5.54 0.51 -1.36
N PHE A 141 5.88 0.46 -0.07
CA PHE A 141 5.56 -0.64 0.83
C PHE A 141 4.98 -0.11 2.13
N PRO A 142 4.01 -0.82 2.74
CA PRO A 142 3.55 -0.50 4.08
C PRO A 142 4.60 -0.89 5.13
N GLY A 143 4.57 -0.21 6.27
CA GLY A 143 5.35 -0.55 7.45
C GLY A 143 4.52 -0.49 8.72
N LEU A 144 5.12 -0.88 9.86
CA LEU A 144 4.44 -0.96 11.14
C LEU A 144 5.28 -0.32 12.25
N LEU A 145 4.72 0.67 12.94
CA LEU A 145 5.21 1.09 14.25
C LEU A 145 4.51 0.25 15.32
N LEU A 146 5.28 -0.38 16.20
CA LEU A 146 4.77 -1.20 17.29
C LEU A 146 5.11 -0.55 18.63
N PHE A 147 4.07 -0.29 19.42
CA PHE A 147 4.17 0.27 20.77
C PHE A 147 4.15 -0.89 21.76
N PRO A 148 5.26 -1.22 22.43
CA PRO A 148 5.32 -2.36 23.33
C PRO A 148 4.49 -2.12 24.60
N SER A 149 3.94 -3.20 25.14
CA SER A 149 3.22 -3.19 26.43
C SER A 149 4.18 -3.34 27.61
N VAL A 150 3.66 -3.16 28.82
CA VAL A 150 4.41 -3.41 30.07
C VAL A 150 4.91 -4.86 30.19
N HIS A 151 4.33 -5.82 29.46
CA HIS A 151 4.83 -7.20 29.43
C HIS A 151 6.15 -7.36 28.67
N ALA A 152 6.53 -6.35 27.89
CA ALA A 152 7.79 -6.31 27.14
C ALA A 152 8.95 -5.63 27.91
N THR A 153 8.76 -5.22 29.17
CA THR A 153 9.72 -4.39 29.94
C THR A 153 11.15 -4.92 29.98
N ASN A 154 11.35 -6.24 29.99
CA ASN A 154 12.68 -6.87 30.06
C ASN A 154 13.13 -7.49 28.74
N LYS A 155 12.66 -6.96 27.60
CA LYS A 155 12.95 -7.51 26.28
C LYS A 155 13.57 -6.46 25.37
N THR A 156 14.51 -6.87 24.53
CA THR A 156 15.05 -6.03 23.45
C THR A 156 14.02 -5.87 22.33
N SER A 157 14.25 -4.91 21.44
CA SER A 157 13.40 -4.70 20.26
C SER A 157 13.36 -5.95 19.38
N GLU A 158 14.49 -6.61 19.20
CA GLU A 158 14.64 -7.83 18.42
C GLU A 158 13.87 -8.99 19.05
N GLU A 159 13.97 -9.18 20.37
CA GLU A 159 13.22 -10.22 21.09
C GLU A 159 11.71 -9.99 21.02
N ILE A 160 11.25 -8.73 21.12
CA ILE A 160 9.83 -8.39 20.96
C ILE A 160 9.38 -8.72 19.54
N LEU A 161 10.18 -8.34 18.54
CA LEU A 161 9.86 -8.62 17.14
C LEU A 161 9.83 -10.13 16.86
N ASP A 162 10.77 -10.92 17.39
CA ASP A 162 10.76 -12.38 17.28
C ASP A 162 9.48 -13.00 17.84
N ILE A 163 9.04 -12.54 19.01
CA ILE A 163 7.84 -13.05 19.68
C ILE A 163 6.56 -12.66 18.93
N VAL A 164 6.47 -11.41 18.45
CA VAL A 164 5.24 -10.88 17.83
C VAL A 164 5.16 -11.22 16.33
N TRP A 165 6.27 -11.56 15.68
CA TRP A 165 6.33 -11.81 14.24
C TRP A 165 5.32 -12.86 13.73
N PRO A 166 5.11 -14.01 14.40
CA PRO A 166 4.06 -14.96 13.98
C PRO A 166 2.67 -14.31 13.90
N THR A 167 2.32 -13.42 14.84
CA THR A 167 1.04 -12.69 14.80
C THR A 167 0.98 -11.67 13.67
N ILE A 168 2.12 -11.05 13.32
CA ILE A 168 2.22 -10.16 12.15
C ILE A 168 2.04 -10.98 10.85
N GLN A 169 2.62 -12.19 10.78
CA GLN A 169 2.43 -13.08 9.62
C GLN A 169 0.97 -13.52 9.47
N GLU A 170 0.27 -13.86 10.55
CA GLU A 170 -1.17 -14.15 10.52
C GLU A 170 -2.01 -12.94 10.08
N ALA A 171 -1.57 -11.71 10.38
CA ALA A 171 -2.21 -10.49 9.90
C ALA A 171 -1.96 -10.29 8.39
N ASN A 172 -0.73 -10.55 7.92
CA ASN A 172 -0.38 -10.55 6.49
C ASN A 172 -1.25 -11.54 5.71
N GLU A 173 -1.40 -12.80 6.17
CA GLU A 173 -2.20 -13.81 5.48
C GLU A 173 -3.67 -13.42 5.26
N LYS A 174 -4.23 -12.55 6.11
CA LYS A 174 -5.60 -12.03 6.01
C LYS A 174 -5.71 -10.74 5.19
N ALA A 175 -4.58 -10.14 4.84
CA ALA A 175 -4.50 -8.93 4.03
C ALA A 175 -4.13 -9.27 2.59
N GLU A 176 -4.49 -8.36 1.67
CA GLU A 176 -4.02 -8.42 0.30
C GLU A 176 -2.49 -8.36 0.22
N LYS A 177 -1.89 -9.02 -0.78
CA LYS A 177 -0.42 -9.15 -0.90
C LYS A 177 0.32 -7.81 -0.82
N PHE A 178 -0.22 -6.75 -1.43
CA PHE A 178 0.38 -5.40 -1.40
C PHE A 178 0.32 -4.74 -0.02
N GLY A 179 -0.54 -5.22 0.88
CA GLY A 179 -0.67 -4.78 2.27
C GLY A 179 0.23 -5.54 3.25
N HIS A 180 1.04 -6.49 2.79
CA HIS A 180 1.90 -7.28 3.67
C HIS A 180 3.05 -6.42 4.19
N VAL A 181 3.23 -6.39 5.50
CA VAL A 181 4.37 -5.73 6.16
C VAL A 181 5.52 -6.73 6.26
N SER A 182 6.68 -6.37 5.71
CA SER A 182 7.90 -7.18 5.87
C SER A 182 8.53 -6.96 7.23
N ARG A 183 9.36 -7.90 7.67
CA ARG A 183 9.94 -7.89 9.02
C ARG A 183 10.81 -6.67 9.27
N GLU A 184 11.54 -6.24 8.25
CA GLU A 184 12.46 -5.10 8.28
C GLU A 184 11.70 -3.76 8.31
N MET A 185 10.43 -3.76 7.88
CA MET A 185 9.53 -2.60 7.91
C MET A 185 8.80 -2.45 9.25
N VAL A 186 9.13 -3.29 10.24
CA VAL A 186 8.58 -3.20 11.61
C VAL A 186 9.56 -2.47 12.50
N LYS A 187 9.12 -1.36 13.09
CA LYS A 187 9.88 -0.61 14.10
C LYS A 187 9.24 -0.80 15.46
N ILE A 188 9.99 -1.39 16.39
CA ILE A 188 9.62 -1.42 17.81
C ILE A 188 10.02 -0.08 18.42
N LEU A 189 9.05 0.62 19.01
CA LEU A 189 9.28 1.89 19.71
C LEU A 189 9.71 1.65 21.16
N PRO A 190 10.39 2.61 21.81
CA PRO A 190 10.70 2.50 23.23
C PRO A 190 9.45 2.27 24.09
N LEU A 191 9.59 1.53 25.19
CA LEU A 191 8.51 1.34 26.14
C LEU A 191 8.05 2.69 26.72
N GLY A 192 6.74 2.89 26.76
CA GLY A 192 6.14 4.13 27.26
C GLY A 192 6.16 5.28 26.25
N THR A 193 6.52 5.04 24.99
CA THR A 193 6.41 6.05 23.93
C THR A 193 4.98 6.57 23.86
N GLU A 194 4.83 7.88 24.07
CA GLU A 194 3.54 8.55 23.91
C GLU A 194 3.20 8.72 22.43
N HIS A 195 1.91 8.72 22.12
CA HIS A 195 1.42 8.98 20.78
C HIS A 195 0.09 9.73 20.82
N PRO A 196 -0.23 10.51 19.78
CA PRO A 196 -1.52 11.16 19.66
C PRO A 196 -2.69 10.17 19.76
N ARG A 197 -3.57 10.38 20.73
CA ARG A 197 -4.76 9.56 20.98
C ARG A 197 -5.99 10.43 21.22
N THR A 198 -7.16 9.90 20.88
CA THR A 198 -8.44 10.51 21.26
C THR A 198 -8.71 10.31 22.75
N ASP A 199 -9.72 10.99 23.29
CA ASP A 199 -10.21 10.76 24.67
C ASP A 199 -10.64 9.29 24.92
N LYS A 200 -10.89 8.53 23.84
CA LYS A 200 -11.22 7.10 23.88
C LYS A 200 -9.98 6.20 23.80
N GLY A 201 -8.77 6.78 23.81
CA GLY A 201 -7.50 6.07 23.77
C GLY A 201 -7.11 5.51 22.39
N THR A 202 -7.83 5.85 21.32
CA THR A 202 -7.52 5.38 19.96
C THR A 202 -6.50 6.29 19.28
N ILE A 203 -5.57 5.72 18.48
CA ILE A 203 -4.58 6.50 17.74
C ILE A 203 -5.25 7.53 16.82
N ILE A 204 -4.78 8.78 16.85
CA ILE A 204 -5.12 9.81 15.86
C ILE A 204 -4.09 9.70 14.72
N ARG A 205 -4.40 8.90 13.71
CA ARG A 205 -3.47 8.49 12.63
C ARG A 205 -2.73 9.67 11.97
N ALA A 206 -3.44 10.70 11.51
CA ALA A 206 -2.83 11.85 10.86
C ALA A 206 -1.84 12.60 11.78
N ALA A 207 -2.21 12.80 13.05
CA ALA A 207 -1.33 13.44 14.03
C ALA A 207 -0.13 12.53 14.37
N SER A 208 -0.34 11.21 14.45
CA SER A 208 0.74 10.25 14.70
C SER A 208 1.72 10.15 13.53
N TYR A 209 1.26 10.26 12.28
CA TYR A 209 2.15 10.31 11.12
C TYR A 209 3.06 11.54 11.14
N GLU A 210 2.53 12.70 11.53
CA GLU A 210 3.37 13.89 11.71
C GLU A 210 4.32 13.72 12.91
N HIS A 211 3.81 13.20 14.04
CA HIS A 211 4.60 13.00 15.25
C HIS A 211 5.77 12.01 15.09
N PHE A 212 5.57 10.94 14.30
CA PHE A 212 6.58 9.92 14.04
C PHE A 212 7.21 10.04 12.64
N LYS A 213 7.08 11.20 11.99
CA LYS A 213 7.57 11.40 10.63
C LYS A 213 9.03 10.99 10.47
N ASP A 214 9.91 11.50 11.32
CA ASP A 214 11.35 11.21 11.26
C ASP A 214 11.65 9.73 11.50
N VAL A 215 10.90 9.06 12.39
CA VAL A 215 11.04 7.62 12.64
C VAL A 215 10.62 6.82 11.42
N ILE A 216 9.52 7.19 10.77
CA ILE A 216 9.02 6.53 9.56
C ILE A 216 10.02 6.69 8.41
N GLU A 217 10.55 7.90 8.20
CA GLU A 217 11.58 8.17 7.19
C GLU A 217 12.87 7.37 7.46
N ASP A 218 13.28 7.25 8.72
CA ASP A 218 14.43 6.44 9.12
C ASP A 218 14.21 4.94 8.82
N VAL A 219 13.00 4.42 9.05
CA VAL A 219 12.66 3.03 8.70
C VAL A 219 12.79 2.82 7.19
N TYR A 220 12.25 3.71 6.35
CA TYR A 220 12.42 3.59 4.89
C TYR A 220 13.88 3.70 4.46
N ARG A 221 14.65 4.63 5.05
CA ARG A 221 16.08 4.77 4.77
C ARG A 221 16.86 3.52 5.14
N GLN A 222 16.58 2.94 6.31
CA GLN A 222 17.18 1.68 6.75
C GLN A 222 16.78 0.56 5.80
N PHE A 223 15.50 0.47 5.43
CA PHE A 223 15.02 -0.53 4.48
C PHE A 223 15.74 -0.48 3.13
N GLU A 224 16.07 0.71 2.62
CA GLU A 224 16.85 0.88 1.38
C GLU A 224 18.34 0.56 1.54
N THR A 225 18.88 0.70 2.76
CA THR A 225 20.32 0.57 3.04
C THR A 225 20.73 -0.76 3.66
N VAL A 226 19.79 -1.54 4.22
CA VAL A 226 20.07 -2.83 4.86
C VAL A 226 20.67 -3.80 3.85
N LYS A 227 21.97 -4.05 4.01
CA LYS A 227 22.70 -5.11 3.35
C LYS A 227 22.36 -6.43 4.05
N ASN A 228 21.32 -7.11 3.58
CA ASN A 228 20.97 -8.43 4.11
C ASN A 228 22.16 -9.40 4.03
N ALA A 229 22.36 -10.17 5.09
CA ALA A 229 23.45 -11.15 5.25
C ALA A 229 23.33 -12.40 4.34
N SER A 230 22.33 -12.46 3.46
CA SER A 230 22.11 -13.55 2.50
C SER A 230 21.51 -13.04 1.20
N ARG A 231 22.09 -11.99 0.63
CA ARG A 231 21.74 -11.53 -0.72
C ARG A 231 22.04 -12.64 -1.74
N LEU A 232 21.13 -12.83 -2.69
CA LEU A 232 21.23 -13.87 -3.70
C LEU A 232 22.32 -13.52 -4.71
N ALA A 233 23.38 -14.32 -4.72
CA ALA A 233 24.40 -14.27 -5.75
C ALA A 233 23.98 -15.16 -6.93
N LEU A 234 23.12 -14.62 -7.80
CA LEU A 234 22.59 -15.33 -8.98
C LEU A 234 23.46 -15.14 -10.24
N ASP A 235 23.60 -16.15 -11.08
CA ASP A 235 24.15 -15.99 -12.42
C ASP A 235 23.14 -15.35 -13.41
N VAL A 236 23.54 -15.07 -14.65
CA VAL A 236 22.64 -14.39 -15.62
C VAL A 236 21.35 -15.17 -15.88
N PRO A 237 21.37 -16.49 -16.17
CA PRO A 237 20.14 -17.29 -16.29
C PRO A 237 19.24 -17.23 -15.04
N GLU A 238 19.83 -17.38 -13.85
CA GLU A 238 19.08 -17.31 -12.59
C GLU A 238 18.51 -15.92 -12.32
N LEU A 239 19.25 -14.86 -12.67
CA LEU A 239 18.77 -13.47 -12.61
C LEU A 239 17.58 -13.24 -13.53
N GLN A 240 17.62 -13.78 -14.75
CA GLN A 240 16.50 -13.67 -15.69
C GLN A 240 15.24 -14.34 -15.14
N GLU A 241 15.36 -15.55 -14.57
CA GLU A 241 14.23 -16.24 -13.95
C GLU A 241 13.70 -15.48 -12.73
N TYR A 242 14.60 -14.98 -11.87
CA TYR A 242 14.24 -14.17 -10.72
C TYR A 242 13.51 -12.88 -11.11
N LEU A 243 14.04 -12.15 -12.09
CA LEU A 243 13.42 -10.92 -12.62
C LEU A 243 12.04 -11.23 -13.22
N PHE A 244 11.91 -12.34 -13.94
CA PHE A 244 10.61 -12.72 -14.50
C PHE A 244 9.57 -12.94 -13.39
N LYS A 245 9.92 -13.70 -12.34
CA LYS A 245 9.03 -13.91 -11.18
C LYS A 245 8.72 -12.62 -10.43
N LEU A 246 9.75 -11.79 -10.18
CA LEU A 246 9.58 -10.50 -9.53
C LEU A 246 8.60 -9.59 -10.31
N LEU A 247 8.86 -9.39 -11.60
CA LEU A 247 8.09 -8.47 -12.43
C LEU A 247 6.68 -8.99 -12.72
N SER A 248 6.50 -10.30 -12.96
CA SER A 248 5.19 -10.88 -13.27
C SER A 248 4.33 -11.15 -12.03
N GLU A 249 4.87 -11.81 -11.00
CA GLU A 249 4.08 -12.33 -9.88
C GLU A 249 3.93 -11.33 -8.73
N ARG A 250 5.00 -10.57 -8.43
CA ARG A 250 4.98 -9.58 -7.34
C ARG A 250 4.53 -8.21 -7.82
N ILE A 251 4.98 -7.79 -8.99
CA ILE A 251 4.74 -6.42 -9.50
C ILE A 251 3.56 -6.38 -10.48
N GLY A 252 3.23 -7.50 -11.12
CA GLY A 252 2.04 -7.64 -11.96
C GLY A 252 2.20 -7.15 -13.39
N VAL A 253 3.43 -7.05 -13.93
CA VAL A 253 3.68 -6.71 -15.33
C VAL A 253 3.28 -7.88 -16.22
N LYS A 254 2.35 -7.65 -17.15
CA LYS A 254 1.79 -8.68 -18.02
C LYS A 254 2.51 -8.74 -19.36
N GLY A 255 2.61 -9.93 -19.94
CA GLY A 255 3.18 -10.09 -21.28
C GLY A 255 4.67 -9.70 -21.37
N LEU A 256 5.41 -9.99 -20.30
CA LEU A 256 6.87 -9.92 -20.25
C LEU A 256 7.48 -10.95 -21.20
N ASP A 257 8.61 -10.56 -21.78
CA ASP A 257 9.49 -11.42 -22.57
C ASP A 257 10.93 -10.97 -22.30
N LEU A 258 11.91 -11.85 -22.55
CA LEU A 258 13.32 -11.65 -22.19
C LEU A 258 13.89 -10.36 -22.79
N GLN A 259 13.55 -10.08 -24.05
CA GLN A 259 14.07 -8.93 -24.80
C GLN A 259 13.10 -7.76 -24.88
N LYS A 260 11.86 -7.97 -24.44
CA LYS A 260 10.82 -6.96 -24.58
C LYS A 260 10.99 -5.87 -23.54
N ASP A 261 10.85 -4.64 -24.03
CA ASP A 261 10.90 -3.44 -23.21
C ASP A 261 9.76 -3.46 -22.16
N PHE A 262 10.11 -3.24 -20.90
CA PHE A 262 9.19 -3.28 -19.76
C PHE A 262 8.05 -2.28 -19.92
N PHE A 263 8.34 -1.06 -20.38
CA PHE A 263 7.35 0.00 -20.53
C PHE A 263 6.42 -0.29 -21.71
N VAL A 264 6.93 -0.92 -22.76
CA VAL A 264 6.09 -1.47 -23.85
C VAL A 264 5.22 -2.63 -23.36
N ALA A 265 5.68 -3.41 -22.39
CA ALA A 265 4.87 -4.45 -21.71
C ALA A 265 3.85 -3.86 -20.71
N GLY A 266 3.78 -2.53 -20.58
CA GLY A 266 2.84 -1.85 -19.68
C GLY A 266 3.38 -1.66 -18.27
N MET A 267 4.69 -1.77 -18.05
CA MET A 267 5.32 -1.31 -16.83
C MET A 267 5.21 0.21 -16.72
N ASP A 268 4.81 0.72 -15.57
CA ASP A 268 4.88 2.15 -15.25
C ASP A 268 6.11 2.50 -14.39
N SER A 269 6.38 3.80 -14.24
CA SER A 269 7.53 4.30 -13.46
C SER A 269 7.53 3.82 -12.01
N LEU A 270 6.37 3.47 -11.48
CA LEU A 270 6.24 3.01 -10.12
C LEU A 270 6.57 1.53 -9.98
N GLN A 271 6.07 0.70 -10.87
CA GLN A 271 6.45 -0.69 -10.95
C GLN A 271 7.98 -0.81 -11.11
N ALA A 272 8.61 0.12 -11.84
CA ALA A 272 10.06 0.24 -11.92
C ALA A 272 10.73 0.58 -10.56
N ILE A 273 10.17 1.50 -9.78
CA ILE A 273 10.67 1.83 -8.42
C ILE A 273 10.56 0.63 -7.48
N ILE A 274 9.42 -0.07 -7.48
CA ILE A 274 9.19 -1.28 -6.65
C ILE A 274 10.12 -2.41 -7.06
N ALA A 275 10.33 -2.59 -8.37
CA ALA A 275 11.30 -3.55 -8.90
C ALA A 275 12.68 -3.23 -8.34
N ARG A 276 13.17 -2.00 -8.53
CA ARG A 276 14.48 -1.57 -8.05
C ARG A 276 14.67 -1.81 -6.55
N ALA A 277 13.70 -1.41 -5.72
CA ALA A 277 13.77 -1.65 -4.28
C ALA A 277 13.92 -3.15 -3.94
N SER A 278 13.19 -4.01 -4.67
CA SER A 278 13.30 -5.46 -4.51
C SER A 278 14.67 -6.00 -4.96
N LEU A 279 15.26 -5.43 -6.02
CA LEU A 279 16.60 -5.81 -6.50
C LEU A 279 17.67 -5.50 -5.46
N VAL A 280 17.68 -4.27 -4.92
CA VAL A 280 18.66 -3.83 -3.91
C VAL A 280 18.58 -4.68 -2.65
N ARG A 281 17.37 -5.13 -2.29
CA ARG A 281 17.13 -5.98 -1.12
C ARG A 281 17.62 -7.41 -1.31
N GLU A 282 17.24 -8.03 -2.42
CA GLU A 282 17.32 -9.48 -2.59
C GLU A 282 18.61 -9.94 -3.28
N LEU A 283 19.25 -9.09 -4.09
CA LEU A 283 20.40 -9.49 -4.92
C LEU A 283 21.73 -9.02 -4.34
N ASP A 284 22.77 -9.83 -4.52
CA ASP A 284 24.15 -9.41 -4.22
C ASP A 284 24.68 -8.65 -5.43
N LEU A 285 24.79 -7.34 -5.26
CA LEU A 285 25.25 -6.40 -6.28
C LEU A 285 26.72 -6.01 -6.07
N GLY A 286 27.43 -6.68 -5.15
CA GLY A 286 28.81 -6.35 -4.80
C GLY A 286 28.91 -5.04 -4.01
N LYS A 287 29.99 -4.28 -4.26
CA LYS A 287 30.29 -3.03 -3.53
C LYS A 287 29.67 -1.78 -4.17
N GLN A 288 29.12 -1.90 -5.37
CA GLN A 288 28.59 -0.78 -6.13
C GLN A 288 27.12 -0.52 -5.77
N GLU A 289 26.71 0.73 -5.82
CA GLU A 289 25.31 1.12 -5.64
C GLU A 289 24.53 0.96 -6.94
N LEU A 290 23.29 0.52 -6.83
CA LEU A 290 22.40 0.38 -7.98
C LEU A 290 21.85 1.76 -8.36
N GLY A 291 22.06 2.19 -9.61
CA GLY A 291 21.55 3.46 -10.13
C GLY A 291 20.04 3.65 -9.89
N HIS A 292 19.61 4.88 -9.64
CA HIS A 292 18.20 5.19 -9.38
C HIS A 292 17.30 4.92 -10.60
N GLN A 293 17.84 5.05 -11.81
CA GLN A 293 17.11 4.88 -13.07
C GLN A 293 17.38 3.54 -13.75
N VAL A 294 18.00 2.57 -13.05
CA VAL A 294 18.46 1.31 -13.66
C VAL A 294 17.41 0.55 -14.46
N VAL A 295 16.14 0.56 -14.03
CA VAL A 295 15.05 -0.13 -14.74
C VAL A 295 14.65 0.59 -16.03
N PHE A 296 14.92 1.90 -16.12
CA PHE A 296 14.76 2.70 -17.34
C PHE A 296 15.95 2.57 -18.28
N GLU A 297 17.16 2.51 -17.73
CA GLU A 297 18.42 2.37 -18.50
C GLU A 297 18.56 0.96 -19.11
N TYR A 298 18.08 -0.06 -18.40
CA TYR A 298 18.09 -1.46 -18.83
C TYR A 298 16.66 -2.01 -18.89
N PRO A 299 15.85 -1.57 -19.87
CA PRO A 299 14.41 -1.79 -19.86
C PRO A 299 13.98 -3.20 -20.31
N SER A 300 14.83 -4.22 -20.28
CA SER A 300 14.43 -5.61 -20.56
C SER A 300 15.02 -6.60 -19.57
N VAL A 301 14.41 -7.78 -19.42
CA VAL A 301 14.86 -8.81 -18.46
C VAL A 301 16.31 -9.19 -18.75
N SER A 302 16.67 -9.37 -20.03
CA SER A 302 18.02 -9.72 -20.43
C SER A 302 19.02 -8.59 -20.14
N GLN A 303 18.71 -7.35 -20.50
CA GLN A 303 19.61 -6.22 -20.27
C GLN A 303 19.84 -5.97 -18.78
N LEU A 304 18.77 -6.02 -17.98
CA LEU A 304 18.84 -5.80 -16.55
C LEU A 304 19.59 -6.94 -15.85
N ALA A 305 19.37 -8.20 -16.24
CA ALA A 305 20.12 -9.34 -15.70
C ALA A 305 21.62 -9.24 -15.98
N GLU A 306 22.01 -8.92 -17.21
CA GLU A 306 23.42 -8.71 -17.58
C GLU A 306 24.06 -7.58 -16.78
N TYR A 307 23.36 -6.45 -16.64
CA TYR A 307 23.86 -5.31 -15.89
C TYR A 307 24.06 -5.64 -14.40
N LEU A 308 23.05 -6.23 -13.75
CA LEU A 308 23.13 -6.62 -12.34
C LEU A 308 24.28 -7.61 -12.09
N PHE A 309 24.48 -8.58 -13.00
CA PHE A 309 25.62 -9.50 -12.93
C PHE A 309 26.94 -8.76 -13.07
N SER A 310 27.05 -7.83 -14.03
CA SER A 310 28.25 -7.01 -14.25
C SER A 310 28.60 -6.15 -13.04
N LEU A 311 27.59 -5.61 -12.35
CA LEU A 311 27.73 -4.79 -11.16
C LEU A 311 28.36 -5.61 -10.02
N ARG A 312 27.88 -6.84 -9.81
CA ARG A 312 28.43 -7.77 -8.81
C ARG A 312 29.87 -8.17 -9.11
N MET A 313 30.18 -8.47 -10.38
CA MET A 313 31.51 -8.90 -10.79
C MET A 313 32.55 -7.77 -10.76
N GLY A 314 32.14 -6.52 -10.50
CA GLY A 314 33.02 -5.34 -10.50
C GLY A 314 33.49 -4.95 -11.90
N SER A 315 32.92 -5.55 -12.94
CA SER A 315 33.14 -5.23 -14.34
C SER A 315 32.04 -4.26 -14.78
N VAL A 316 32.04 -3.04 -14.23
CA VAL A 316 31.11 -2.00 -14.69
C VAL A 316 31.43 -1.77 -16.17
N ARG A 317 30.56 -2.23 -17.08
CA ARG A 317 30.58 -1.81 -18.48
C ARG A 317 30.57 -0.28 -18.43
N GLN A 318 31.51 0.36 -19.15
CA GLN A 318 31.49 1.82 -19.32
C GLN A 318 30.05 2.25 -19.58
N GLU A 319 29.56 3.21 -18.79
CA GLU A 319 28.35 3.94 -19.14
C GLU A 319 28.53 4.38 -20.59
N LYS A 320 27.64 3.94 -21.47
CA LYS A 320 27.60 4.45 -22.85
C LYS A 320 27.45 5.95 -22.74
N SER A 321 28.24 6.71 -23.50
CA SER A 321 28.11 8.16 -23.45
C SER A 321 26.70 8.57 -23.90
N GLU A 322 26.24 9.75 -23.47
CA GLU A 322 24.97 10.30 -23.93
C GLU A 322 24.89 10.35 -25.46
N GLU A 323 26.04 10.49 -26.14
CA GLU A 323 26.13 10.47 -27.60
C GLU A 323 25.88 9.07 -28.18
N GLU A 324 26.44 8.01 -27.60
CA GLU A 324 26.22 6.63 -28.04
C GLU A 324 24.75 6.19 -27.85
N VAL A 325 24.12 6.61 -26.75
CA VAL A 325 22.69 6.37 -26.51
C VAL A 325 21.83 7.13 -27.51
N MET A 326 22.21 8.37 -27.83
CA MET A 326 21.50 9.18 -28.82
C MET A 326 21.60 8.57 -30.23
N GLU A 327 22.76 8.05 -30.62
CA GLU A 327 22.96 7.36 -31.90
C GLU A 327 22.13 6.07 -31.97
N GLU A 328 22.11 5.25 -30.93
CA GLU A 328 21.29 4.02 -30.90
C GLU A 328 19.78 4.31 -30.97
N LEU A 329 19.31 5.39 -30.33
CA LEU A 329 17.92 5.82 -30.42
C LEU A 329 17.59 6.31 -31.83
N VAL A 330 18.47 7.10 -32.44
CA VAL A 330 18.31 7.53 -33.83
C VAL A 330 18.20 6.30 -34.72
N ASP A 331 19.11 5.34 -34.63
CA ASP A 331 19.10 4.13 -35.45
C ASP A 331 17.84 3.28 -35.22
N LYS A 332 17.47 3.02 -33.97
CA LYS A 332 16.28 2.22 -33.60
C LYS A 332 15.00 2.81 -34.20
N TYR A 333 14.84 4.12 -34.17
CA TYR A 333 13.63 4.78 -34.66
C TYR A 333 13.72 5.21 -36.13
N THR A 334 14.91 5.21 -36.74
CA THR A 334 15.08 5.52 -38.17
C THR A 334 15.14 4.30 -39.11
N MET A 335 15.36 3.09 -38.58
CA MET A 335 15.39 1.84 -39.38
C MET A 335 14.16 1.62 -40.26
N ASN A 336 13.00 2.16 -39.89
CA ASN A 336 11.73 2.01 -40.64
C ASN A 336 11.32 3.26 -41.44
N PHE A 337 12.16 4.30 -41.52
CA PHE A 337 11.86 5.39 -42.46
C PHE A 337 12.09 4.89 -43.89
N GLY A 338 11.00 4.74 -44.64
CA GLY A 338 11.10 4.57 -46.08
C GLY A 338 11.85 5.74 -46.70
N SER A 339 12.58 5.47 -47.80
CA SER A 339 13.29 6.53 -48.52
C SER A 339 12.35 7.69 -48.81
N PHE A 340 12.78 8.90 -48.49
CA PHE A 340 11.97 10.11 -48.69
C PHE A 340 11.52 10.18 -50.15
N LYS A 341 10.24 9.93 -50.40
CA LYS A 341 9.63 10.10 -51.72
C LYS A 341 9.24 11.56 -51.86
N ARG A 342 10.06 12.32 -52.59
CA ARG A 342 9.75 13.70 -52.95
C ARG A 342 8.38 13.73 -53.64
N GLY A 343 7.41 14.45 -53.06
CA GLY A 343 6.11 14.64 -53.68
C GLY A 343 6.24 15.30 -55.06
N THR A 344 5.36 14.97 -55.99
CA THR A 344 5.36 15.48 -57.37
C THR A 344 4.91 16.95 -57.50
N LYS A 345 4.57 17.60 -56.38
CA LYS A 345 4.17 19.01 -56.38
C LYS A 345 5.40 19.91 -56.43
N ILE A 346 5.61 20.51 -57.59
CA ILE A 346 6.51 21.65 -57.77
C ILE A 346 5.69 22.90 -57.42
N PRO A 347 6.08 23.71 -56.44
CA PRO A 347 5.37 24.95 -56.14
C PRO A 347 5.51 25.93 -57.30
N ASP A 348 4.41 26.57 -57.72
CA ASP A 348 4.39 27.59 -58.80
C ASP A 348 4.99 28.95 -58.39
N GLY A 349 5.75 28.99 -57.29
CA GLY A 349 6.40 30.20 -56.77
C GLY A 349 7.25 29.92 -55.52
N GLU A 350 7.97 30.94 -55.04
CA GLU A 350 8.76 30.85 -53.81
C GLU A 350 7.85 30.59 -52.61
N VAL A 351 8.01 29.43 -51.98
CA VAL A 351 7.36 29.10 -50.72
C VAL A 351 8.41 28.99 -49.63
N VAL A 352 8.29 29.82 -48.60
CA VAL A 352 9.06 29.66 -47.36
C VAL A 352 8.47 28.47 -46.62
N ALA A 353 9.19 27.34 -46.61
CA ALA A 353 8.84 26.23 -45.74
C ALA A 353 8.94 26.72 -44.29
N ARG A 354 7.80 26.88 -43.62
CA ARG A 354 7.74 27.24 -42.20
C ARG A 354 8.46 26.15 -41.43
N ARG A 355 9.69 26.44 -40.97
CA ARG A 355 10.40 25.59 -40.00
C ARG A 355 9.48 25.47 -38.78
N VAL A 356 8.90 24.30 -38.58
CA VAL A 356 8.21 23.97 -37.34
C VAL A 356 9.32 23.79 -36.31
N PRO A 357 9.40 24.63 -35.25
CA PRO A 357 10.36 24.40 -34.19
C PRO A 357 9.97 23.11 -33.48
N LEU A 358 10.93 22.21 -33.28
CA LEU A 358 10.83 21.15 -32.28
C LEU A 358 10.76 21.85 -30.92
N VAL A 359 9.56 21.95 -30.37
CA VAL A 359 9.38 22.39 -28.99
C VAL A 359 9.63 21.18 -28.11
N LEU A 360 10.86 21.06 -27.62
CA LEU A 360 11.14 20.25 -26.43
C LEU A 360 10.70 21.08 -25.23
N THR A 361 9.54 20.75 -24.66
CA THR A 361 9.09 21.33 -23.40
C THR A 361 9.90 20.71 -22.27
N SER A 362 10.71 21.55 -21.63
CA SER A 362 11.44 21.31 -20.38
C SER A 362 10.52 21.07 -19.19
#